data_AF-R1GDF3-F1
#
_entry.id   AF-R1GDF3-F1
#
_cell.length_a   1.000
_cell.length_b   1.000
_cell.length_c   1.000
_cell.angle_alpha   90.00
_cell.angle_beta   90.00
_cell.angle_gamma   90.00
#
_symmetry.space_group_name_H-M   'P 1'
#
loop_
_entity.id
_entity.type
_entity.pdbx_description
1 polymer ?
#
loop_
_entity_poly.entity_id
_entity_poly.type
_entity_poly.pdbx_seq_one_letter_code
_entity_poly.pdbx_strand_id
1 'polypeptide(L)'
;MAMAAQEMESRPINKRKRPDVRKKNTRFEIPPERSLLNIDQLIAQSTNEEEIKELKQQKRLLRNRQAALDSRQRKEKITEELEKEKKLWTERIFQRKDDLQSMRPQVEAAMHGKEHWHRQQLEAKQPIEIQQWQKEEIVRFHALATDEIRKEISILTDRLRS
;
A
#
# COMPACT_ATOMS: atom_id res chain seq x y z
N MET A 1 13.48 -5.51 -1.34
CA MET A 1 14.62 -4.77 -0.76
C MET A 1 15.95 -4.97 -1.50
N ALA A 2 15.96 -5.63 -2.67
CA ALA A 2 17.19 -5.89 -3.45
C ALA A 2 17.48 -4.88 -4.58
N MET A 3 16.49 -4.06 -4.98
CA MET A 3 16.63 -3.17 -6.15
C MET A 3 17.40 -1.87 -5.89
N ALA A 4 17.45 -1.38 -4.65
CA ALA A 4 18.17 -0.14 -4.32
C ALA A 4 19.71 -0.30 -4.29
N ALA A 5 20.21 -1.53 -4.22
CA ALA A 5 21.65 -1.80 -4.21
C ALA A 5 22.26 -1.71 -5.62
N GLN A 6 21.46 -1.88 -6.67
CA GLN A 6 21.94 -2.07 -8.04
C GLN A 6 22.16 -0.75 -8.80
N GLU A 7 21.61 0.37 -8.33
CA GLU A 7 21.76 1.69 -8.97
C GLU A 7 23.00 2.48 -8.52
N MET A 8 23.73 2.01 -7.50
CA MET A 8 24.89 2.73 -6.97
C MET A 8 26.22 2.42 -7.69
N GLU A 9 26.22 1.45 -8.61
CA GLU A 9 27.45 0.91 -9.23
C GLU A 9 27.84 1.60 -10.56
N SER A 10 26.97 2.43 -11.13
CA SER A 10 27.16 3.03 -12.47
C SER A 10 27.61 4.50 -12.47
N ARG A 11 28.04 5.06 -11.33
CA ARG A 11 28.61 6.42 -11.30
C ARG A 11 30.11 6.39 -11.65
N PRO A 12 30.56 7.06 -12.73
CA PRO A 12 31.98 7.14 -13.04
C PRO A 12 32.71 7.96 -11.96
N ILE A 13 33.46 7.26 -11.11
CA ILE A 13 34.34 7.86 -10.10
C ILE A 13 35.52 8.47 -10.85
N ASN A 14 35.41 9.76 -11.15
CA ASN A 14 36.52 10.53 -11.71
C ASN A 14 37.59 10.71 -10.62
N LYS A 15 38.47 9.71 -10.44
CA LYS A 15 39.58 9.71 -9.48
C LYS A 15 40.70 10.65 -9.94
N ARG A 16 40.43 11.96 -9.94
CA ARG A 16 41.51 12.96 -9.97
C ARG A 16 42.23 12.89 -8.62
N LYS A 17 43.27 12.07 -8.53
CA LYS A 17 44.23 12.01 -7.42
C LYS A 17 44.91 13.38 -7.28
N ARG A 18 44.30 14.28 -6.53
CA ARG A 18 45.01 15.45 -6.00
C ARG A 18 45.92 14.96 -4.87
N PRO A 19 47.16 15.45 -4.76
CA PRO A 19 48.01 15.13 -3.62
C PRO A 19 47.29 15.53 -2.32
N ASP A 20 47.20 14.60 -1.39
CA ASP A 20 46.54 14.75 -0.08
C ASP A 20 47.40 15.65 0.82
N VAL A 21 47.45 16.94 0.49
CA VAL A 21 47.96 17.96 1.42
C VAL A 21 46.85 18.21 2.43
N ARG A 22 46.70 17.30 3.39
CA ARG A 22 45.95 17.59 4.61
C ARG A 22 46.74 18.64 5.35
N LYS A 23 46.29 19.89 5.24
CA LYS A 23 46.77 21.00 6.06
C LYS A 23 46.68 20.52 7.51
N LYS A 24 47.83 20.44 8.21
CA LYS A 24 47.84 20.07 9.63
C LYS A 24 46.87 20.99 10.34
N ASN A 25 45.91 20.41 11.04
CA ASN A 25 44.81 21.15 11.67
C ASN A 25 45.36 21.77 12.96
N THR A 26 46.23 22.78 12.83
CA THR A 26 46.58 23.64 13.96
C THR A 26 45.30 24.30 14.42
N ARG A 27 44.83 23.85 15.58
CA ARG A 27 43.58 24.28 16.19
C ARG A 27 43.67 25.78 16.45
N PHE A 28 43.08 26.57 15.58
CA PHE A 28 42.94 28.01 15.76
C PHE A 28 41.86 28.24 16.82
N GLU A 29 42.29 28.61 18.02
CA GLU A 29 41.36 28.88 19.10
C GLU A 29 40.76 30.27 18.91
N ILE A 30 39.44 30.33 19.00
CA ILE A 30 38.70 31.59 18.96
C ILE A 30 38.37 31.90 20.41
N PRO A 31 38.84 33.03 20.96
CA PRO A 31 38.46 33.47 22.30
C PRO A 31 36.94 33.45 22.45
N PRO A 32 36.40 32.98 23.59
CA PRO A 32 34.95 32.85 23.79
C PRO A 32 34.21 34.19 23.70
N GLU A 33 34.91 35.30 23.96
CA GLU A 33 34.35 36.63 23.85
C GLU A 33 34.19 37.13 22.40
N ARG A 34 34.78 36.45 21.41
CA ARG A 34 34.66 36.81 19.99
C ARG A 34 33.57 35.97 19.32
N SER A 35 32.55 36.64 18.80
CA SER A 35 31.36 36.07 18.19
C SER A 35 31.03 36.73 16.85
N LEU A 36 30.11 36.14 16.07
CA LEU A 36 29.65 36.76 14.81
C LEU A 36 29.01 38.13 15.00
N LEU A 37 28.52 38.43 16.21
CA LEU A 37 27.83 39.68 16.54
C LEU A 37 28.80 40.84 16.76
N ASN A 38 29.98 40.57 17.32
CA ASN A 38 30.93 41.61 17.73
C ASN A 38 32.21 41.65 16.88
N ILE A 39 32.53 40.58 16.14
CA ILE A 39 33.80 40.50 15.40
C ILE A 39 33.96 41.58 14.33
N ASP A 40 32.84 42.08 13.78
CA ASP A 40 32.87 43.16 12.79
C ASP A 40 33.19 44.51 13.42
N GLN A 41 32.74 44.74 14.65
CA GLN A 41 33.09 45.94 15.43
C GLN A 41 34.57 45.90 15.84
N LEU A 42 35.06 44.73 16.29
CA LEU A 42 36.47 44.53 16.65
C LEU A 42 37.40 44.77 15.44
N ILE A 43 37.03 44.27 14.25
CA ILE A 43 37.80 44.53 13.02
C ILE A 43 37.87 46.02 12.69
N ALA A 44 36.79 46.76 12.92
CA ALA A 44 36.73 48.20 12.63
C ALA A 44 37.49 49.05 13.65
N GLN A 45 37.66 48.58 14.89
CA GLN A 45 38.34 49.30 15.97
C GLN A 45 39.84 49.00 16.06
N SER A 46 40.31 47.84 15.57
CA SER A 46 41.75 47.54 15.51
C SER A 46 42.48 48.44 14.52
N THR A 47 43.62 48.98 14.95
CA THR A 47 44.57 49.72 14.11
C THR A 47 45.77 48.86 13.68
N ASN A 48 45.97 47.71 14.32
CA ASN A 48 47.05 46.77 14.00
C ASN A 48 46.65 45.83 12.85
N GLU A 49 47.43 45.83 11.77
CA GLU A 49 47.18 44.99 10.59
C GLU A 49 47.22 43.48 10.87
N GLU A 50 48.06 43.03 11.81
CA GLU A 50 48.15 41.61 12.16
C GLU A 50 46.88 41.14 12.89
N GLU A 51 46.39 41.95 13.83
CA GLU A 51 45.16 41.67 14.56
C GLU A 51 43.93 41.65 13.64
N ILE A 52 43.87 42.58 12.68
CA ILE A 52 42.81 42.60 11.65
C ILE A 52 42.82 41.30 10.83
N LYS A 53 44.00 40.76 10.49
CA LYS A 53 44.11 39.49 9.75
C LYS A 53 43.59 38.33 10.59
N GLU A 54 43.93 38.27 11.87
CA GLU A 54 43.43 37.24 12.79
C GLU A 54 41.92 37.31 12.99
N LEU A 55 41.37 38.51 13.22
CA LEU A 55 39.93 38.72 13.41
C LEU A 55 39.14 38.33 12.14
N LYS A 56 39.64 38.66 10.95
CA LYS A 56 39.04 38.21 9.68
C LYS A 56 39.07 36.68 9.53
N GLN A 57 40.16 36.03 9.95
CA GLN A 57 40.25 34.57 9.96
C GLN A 57 39.26 33.95 10.95
N GLN A 58 39.15 34.49 12.16
CA GLN A 58 38.19 34.07 13.18
C GLN A 58 36.75 34.26 12.70
N LYS A 59 36.41 35.39 12.06
CA LYS A 59 35.10 35.63 11.45
C LYS A 59 34.73 34.54 10.43
N ARG A 60 35.69 34.16 9.57
CA ARG A 60 35.50 33.08 8.60
C ARG A 60 35.25 31.74 9.29
N LEU A 61 36.02 31.41 10.32
CA LEU A 61 35.87 30.17 11.10
C LEU A 61 34.52 30.11 11.82
N LEU A 62 34.08 31.22 12.43
CA LEU A 62 32.77 31.31 13.08
C LEU A 62 31.62 31.10 12.09
N ARG A 63 31.67 31.73 10.90
CA ARG A 63 30.67 31.50 9.85
C ARG A 63 30.66 30.04 9.38
N ASN A 64 31.83 29.41 9.24
CA ASN A 64 31.91 28.01 8.86
C ASN A 64 31.33 27.09 9.95
N ARG A 65 31.61 27.37 11.23
CA ARG A 65 31.03 26.65 12.37
C ARG A 65 29.50 26.78 12.37
N GLN A 66 28.96 27.98 12.18
CA GLN A 66 27.51 28.20 12.09
C GLN A 66 26.90 27.42 10.91
N ALA A 67 27.47 27.56 9.71
CA ALA A 67 26.97 26.83 8.55
C ALA A 67 27.02 25.30 8.72
N ALA A 68 28.02 24.77 9.44
CA ALA A 68 28.10 23.36 9.77
C ALA A 68 27.01 22.93 10.76
N LEU A 69 26.71 23.75 11.78
CA LEU A 69 25.60 23.52 12.70
C LEU A 69 24.26 23.55 11.96
N ASP A 70 24.00 24.58 11.16
CA ASP A 70 22.75 24.71 10.39
C ASP A 70 22.59 23.56 9.38
N SER A 71 23.70 23.06 8.82
CA SER A 71 23.70 21.87 7.95
C SER A 71 23.32 20.61 8.70
N ARG A 72 23.85 20.42 9.92
CA ARG A 72 23.49 19.29 10.79
C ARG A 72 22.02 19.36 11.20
N GLN A 73 21.56 20.52 11.67
CA GLN A 73 20.16 20.73 12.08
C GLN A 73 19.17 20.48 10.94
N ARG A 74 19.47 20.97 9.72
CA ARG A 74 18.62 20.70 8.55
C ARG A 74 18.57 19.22 8.21
N LYS A 75 19.70 18.52 8.25
CA LYS A 75 19.75 17.08 8.00
C LYS A 75 18.98 16.30 9.07
N GLU A 76 19.16 16.65 10.33
CA GLU A 76 18.45 16.08 11.47
C GLU A 76 16.93 16.21 11.31
N LYS A 77 16.45 17.42 11.00
CA LYS A 77 15.02 17.65 10.73
C LYS A 77 14.49 16.78 9.58
N ILE A 78 15.22 16.69 8.48
CA ILE A 78 14.82 15.84 7.33
C ILE A 78 14.79 14.37 7.73
N THR A 79 15.79 13.90 8.49
CA THR A 79 15.81 12.50 8.96
C THR A 79 14.66 12.20 9.90
N GLU A 80 14.31 13.12 10.81
CA GLU A 80 13.16 12.97 11.71
C GLU A 80 11.84 12.92 10.93
N GLU A 81 11.66 13.76 9.92
CA GLU A 81 10.48 13.75 9.06
C GLU A 81 10.36 12.42 8.29
N LEU A 82 11.46 11.93 7.70
CA LEU A 82 11.49 10.63 7.02
C LEU A 82 11.19 9.47 7.97
N GLU A 83 11.67 9.51 9.21
CA GLU A 83 11.37 8.49 10.21
C GLU A 83 9.90 8.49 10.61
N LYS A 84 9.29 9.66 10.79
CA LYS A 84 7.85 9.80 11.05
C LYS A 84 7.03 9.24 9.89
N GLU A 85 7.39 9.61 8.66
CA GLU A 85 6.68 9.15 7.47
C GLU A 85 6.81 7.62 7.30
N LYS A 86 8.00 7.07 7.49
CA LYS A 86 8.23 5.61 7.48
C LYS A 86 7.37 4.90 8.51
N LYS A 87 7.24 5.44 9.73
CA LYS A 87 6.37 4.87 10.78
C LYS A 87 4.92 4.85 10.32
N LEU A 88 4.40 5.96 9.80
CA LEU A 88 3.03 6.06 9.28
C LEU A 88 2.75 5.05 8.16
N TRP A 89 3.67 4.92 7.20
CA TRP A 89 3.52 3.94 6.11
C TRP A 89 3.58 2.50 6.61
N THR A 90 4.45 2.22 7.58
CA THR A 90 4.56 0.88 8.19
C THR A 90 3.28 0.49 8.88
N GLU A 91 2.69 1.40 9.67
CA GLU A 91 1.41 1.20 10.34
C GLU A 91 0.27 1.00 9.34
N ARG A 92 0.19 1.82 8.30
CA ARG A 92 -0.82 1.67 7.24
C ARG A 92 -0.70 0.35 6.49
N ILE A 93 0.53 -0.12 6.24
CA ILE A 93 0.76 -1.45 5.63
C ILE A 93 0.26 -2.55 6.55
N PHE A 94 0.50 -2.45 7.86
CA PHE A 94 0.03 -3.43 8.84
C PHE A 94 -1.50 -3.49 8.88
N GLN A 95 -2.16 -2.34 9.03
CA GLN A 95 -3.62 -2.24 9.00
C GLN A 95 -4.22 -2.86 7.72
N ARG A 96 -3.63 -2.56 6.55
CA ARG A 96 -4.11 -3.14 5.29
C ARG A 96 -3.90 -4.65 5.18
N LYS A 97 -2.85 -5.19 5.79
CA LYS A 97 -2.64 -6.64 5.86
C LYS A 97 -3.68 -7.29 6.75
N ASP A 98 -3.97 -6.69 7.90
CA ASP A 98 -5.00 -7.18 8.82
C ASP A 98 -6.39 -7.14 8.16
N ASP A 99 -6.73 -6.05 7.47
CA ASP A 99 -7.97 -5.94 6.68
C ASP A 99 -8.08 -7.09 5.67
N LEU A 100 -7.03 -7.34 4.88
CA LEU A 100 -7.01 -8.43 3.90
C LEU A 100 -7.15 -9.80 4.57
N GLN A 101 -6.47 -10.02 5.69
CA GLN A 101 -6.55 -11.26 6.43
C GLN A 101 -7.95 -11.48 7.00
N SER A 102 -8.63 -10.42 7.45
CA SER A 102 -10.01 -10.48 7.96
C SER A 102 -11.06 -10.72 6.86
N MET A 103 -10.78 -10.29 5.62
CA MET A 103 -11.69 -10.45 4.48
C MET A 103 -11.62 -11.84 3.85
N ARG A 104 -10.46 -12.51 3.90
CA ARG A 104 -10.29 -13.88 3.37
C ARG A 104 -11.35 -14.89 3.86
N PRO A 105 -11.60 -15.06 5.17
CA PRO A 105 -12.60 -16.01 5.64
C PRO A 105 -14.03 -15.63 5.22
N GLN A 106 -14.32 -14.33 5.04
CA GLN A 106 -15.63 -13.87 4.56
C GLN A 106 -15.86 -14.29 3.09
N VAL A 107 -14.83 -14.17 2.25
CA VAL A 107 -14.87 -14.63 0.87
C VAL A 107 -15.03 -16.15 0.80
N GLU A 108 -14.27 -16.90 1.60
CA GLU A 108 -14.37 -18.35 1.69
C GLU A 108 -15.77 -18.79 2.14
N ALA A 109 -16.32 -18.16 3.18
CA ALA A 109 -17.67 -18.43 3.66
C ALA A 109 -18.74 -18.13 2.60
N ALA A 110 -18.60 -17.02 1.86
CA ALA A 110 -19.52 -16.67 0.78
C ALA A 110 -19.47 -17.68 -0.38
N MET A 111 -18.26 -18.16 -0.73
CA MET A 111 -18.06 -19.19 -1.74
C MET A 111 -18.71 -20.52 -1.32
N HIS A 112 -18.46 -20.97 -0.09
CA HIS A 112 -19.12 -22.17 0.44
C HIS A 112 -20.64 -22.03 0.50
N GLY A 113 -21.15 -20.87 0.90
CA GLY A 113 -22.58 -20.58 0.88
C GLY A 113 -23.17 -20.68 -0.53
N LYS A 114 -22.49 -20.13 -1.53
CA LYS A 114 -22.91 -20.21 -2.94
C LYS A 114 -22.94 -21.66 -3.46
N GLU A 115 -21.91 -22.44 -3.18
CA GLU A 115 -21.84 -23.86 -3.57
C GLU A 115 -22.94 -24.68 -2.90
N HIS A 116 -23.21 -24.42 -1.62
CA HIS A 116 -24.27 -25.06 -0.88
C HIS A 116 -25.65 -24.75 -1.47
N TRP A 117 -25.93 -23.47 -1.75
CA TRP A 117 -27.16 -23.06 -2.42
C TRP A 117 -27.33 -23.69 -3.80
N HIS A 118 -26.25 -23.76 -4.58
CA HIS A 118 -26.29 -24.39 -5.89
C HIS A 118 -26.62 -25.89 -5.81
N ARG A 119 -26.05 -26.58 -4.81
CA ARG A 119 -26.34 -28.00 -4.56
C ARG A 119 -27.80 -28.21 -4.17
N GLN A 120 -28.31 -27.44 -3.21
CA GLN A 120 -29.72 -27.50 -2.81
C GLN A 120 -30.66 -27.24 -3.98
N GLN A 121 -30.32 -26.28 -4.85
CA GLN A 121 -31.11 -25.98 -6.03
C GLN A 121 -31.16 -27.18 -7.00
N LEU A 122 -30.04 -27.88 -7.19
CA LEU A 122 -29.98 -29.05 -8.07
C LEU A 122 -30.78 -30.23 -7.47
N GLU A 123 -30.65 -30.46 -6.17
CA GLU A 123 -31.40 -31.48 -5.43
C GLU A 123 -32.91 -31.22 -5.48
N ALA A 124 -33.34 -29.96 -5.41
CA ALA A 124 -34.76 -29.58 -5.50
C ALA A 124 -35.34 -29.71 -6.90
N LYS A 125 -34.54 -29.61 -7.97
CA LYS A 125 -35.04 -29.71 -9.36
C LYS A 125 -35.52 -31.11 -9.72
N GLN A 126 -34.79 -32.15 -9.31
CA GLN A 126 -35.13 -33.53 -9.65
C GLN A 126 -36.55 -33.97 -9.21
N PRO A 127 -36.99 -33.77 -7.95
CA PRO A 127 -38.34 -34.15 -7.55
C PRO A 127 -39.41 -33.31 -8.25
N ILE A 128 -39.14 -32.04 -8.56
CA ILE A 128 -40.07 -31.20 -9.33
C ILE A 128 -40.30 -31.78 -10.73
N GLU A 129 -39.22 -32.17 -11.42
CA GLU A 129 -39.30 -32.78 -12.75
C GLU A 129 -40.05 -34.13 -12.72
N ILE A 130 -39.78 -34.96 -11.71
CA ILE A 130 -40.49 -36.24 -11.52
C ILE A 130 -41.98 -36.00 -11.27
N GLN A 131 -42.34 -35.04 -10.42
CA GLN A 131 -43.74 -34.73 -10.13
C GLN A 131 -44.48 -34.16 -11.36
N GLN A 132 -43.80 -33.34 -12.16
CA GLN A 132 -44.35 -32.83 -13.42
C GLN A 132 -44.62 -33.97 -14.40
N TRP A 133 -43.66 -34.88 -14.57
CA TRP A 133 -43.83 -36.05 -15.43
C TRP A 133 -44.98 -36.96 -14.96
N GLN A 134 -45.05 -37.26 -13.66
CA GLN A 134 -46.13 -38.08 -13.09
C GLN A 134 -47.51 -37.44 -13.31
N LYS A 135 -47.61 -36.12 -13.16
CA LYS A 135 -48.83 -35.37 -13.41
C LYS A 135 -49.26 -35.49 -14.88
N GLU A 136 -48.34 -35.32 -15.82
CA GLU A 136 -48.62 -35.43 -17.25
C GLU A 136 -49.07 -36.84 -17.63
N GLU A 137 -48.43 -37.88 -17.08
CA GLU A 137 -48.80 -39.27 -17.35
C GLU A 137 -50.21 -39.59 -16.80
N ILE A 138 -50.55 -39.12 -15.60
CA ILE A 138 -51.88 -39.24 -15.01
C ILE A 138 -52.94 -38.57 -15.89
N VAL A 139 -52.67 -37.33 -16.34
CA VAL A 139 -53.57 -36.61 -17.25
C VAL A 139 -53.77 -37.36 -18.55
N ARG A 140 -52.69 -37.89 -19.15
CA ARG A 140 -52.76 -38.69 -20.38
C ARG A 140 -53.60 -39.95 -20.18
N PHE A 141 -53.37 -40.68 -19.10
CA PHE A 141 -54.12 -41.89 -18.78
C PHE A 141 -55.61 -41.60 -18.60
N HIS A 142 -55.97 -40.58 -17.83
CA HIS A 142 -57.36 -40.18 -17.63
C HIS A 142 -58.02 -39.73 -18.93
N ALA A 143 -57.32 -39.01 -19.80
CA ALA A 143 -57.85 -38.60 -21.09
C ALA A 143 -58.21 -39.81 -21.96
N LEU A 144 -57.29 -40.78 -22.08
CA LEU A 144 -57.52 -42.02 -22.83
C LEU A 144 -58.69 -42.82 -22.27
N ALA A 145 -58.74 -43.03 -20.95
CA ALA A 145 -59.82 -43.75 -20.29
C ALA A 145 -61.18 -43.05 -20.46
N THR A 146 -61.20 -41.71 -20.38
CA THR A 146 -62.43 -40.93 -20.61
C THR A 146 -62.91 -41.07 -22.04
N ASP A 147 -62.01 -41.04 -23.02
CA ASP A 147 -62.36 -41.20 -24.43
C ASP A 147 -62.86 -42.62 -24.74
N GLU A 148 -62.28 -43.65 -24.10
CA GLU A 148 -62.77 -45.03 -24.20
C GLU A 148 -64.19 -45.17 -23.64
N ILE A 149 -64.43 -44.67 -22.43
CA ILE A 149 -65.76 -44.67 -21.80
C ILE A 149 -66.78 -43.92 -22.68
N ARG A 150 -66.40 -42.77 -23.25
CA ARG A 150 -67.27 -42.01 -24.17
C ARG A 150 -67.63 -42.82 -25.42
N LYS A 151 -66.68 -43.55 -26.00
CA LYS A 151 -66.92 -44.44 -27.15
C LYS A 151 -67.88 -45.56 -26.79
N GLU A 152 -67.68 -46.21 -25.64
CA GLU A 152 -68.58 -47.26 -25.15
C GLU A 152 -70.00 -46.74 -24.94
N ILE A 153 -70.15 -45.58 -24.28
CA ILE A 153 -71.45 -44.92 -24.08
C ILE A 153 -72.11 -44.61 -25.42
N SER A 154 -71.37 -44.09 -26.41
CA SER A 154 -71.91 -43.83 -27.75
C SER A 154 -72.46 -45.10 -28.38
N ILE A 155 -71.68 -46.18 -28.40
CA ILE A 155 -72.08 -47.48 -28.98
C ILE A 155 -73.33 -48.04 -28.28
N LEU A 156 -73.37 -47.99 -26.94
CA LEU A 156 -74.51 -48.45 -26.17
C LEU A 156 -75.76 -47.59 -26.40
N THR A 157 -75.60 -46.28 -26.52
CA THR A 157 -76.69 -45.34 -26.79
C THR A 157 -77.26 -45.56 -28.20
N ASP A 158 -76.41 -45.79 -29.19
CA ASP A 158 -76.83 -46.07 -30.57
C ASP A 158 -77.65 -47.38 -30.64
N ARG A 159 -77.20 -48.43 -29.93
CA ARG A 159 -77.93 -49.70 -29.83
C ARG A 159 -79.28 -49.60 -29.12
N LEU A 160 -79.44 -48.67 -28.18
CA LEU A 160 -80.71 -48.42 -27.50
C LEU A 160 -81.71 -47.62 -28.36
N ARG A 161 -81.23 -46.92 -29.39
CA ARG A 161 -82.03 -46.08 -30.29
C ARG A 161 -82.40 -46.77 -31.60
N SER A 162 -81.73 -47.87 -31.94
CA SER A 162 -82.06 -48.79 -33.04
C SER A 162 -83.06 -49.85 -32.61
#